data_AF-A0A4W2EDS2-F1
#
_entry.id   AF-A0A4W2EDS2-F1
#
_cell.length_a   1.000
_cell.length_b   1.000
_cell.length_c   1.000
_cell.angle_alpha   90.00
_cell.angle_beta   90.00
_cell.angle_gamma   90.00
#
_symmetry.space_group_name_H-M   'P 1'
#
loop_
_entity.id
_entity.type
_entity.pdbx_description
1 polymer ?
#
loop_
_entity_poly.entity_id
_entity_poly.type
_entity_poly.pdbx_seq_one_letter_code
_entity_poly.pdbx_strand_id
1 'polypeptide(L)'
;MASRVGLFLIWAGASVFQQLHPVNGGDIPDPGSKPTPSGMADELPTETYDLPPEIYTTTFLPRTIYPQEFSRVTRDHASLGVKEGNKDFLLPGPACAFPFTYKGKKYYMCTRKNSVLLWCSLDTEYQGNWKFCTERDEPECVFPFIYRKKSYESCTRVHSFFWRRWCSLTSNYDRDKAWKYC
;
A
#
# COMPACT_ATOMS: atom_id res chain seq x y z
N MET A 1 20.10 -72.14 -13.69
CA MET A 1 18.70 -72.59 -13.54
C MET A 1 17.83 -71.64 -14.34
N ALA A 2 17.32 -72.11 -15.48
CA ALA A 2 16.36 -71.39 -16.30
C ALA A 2 14.95 -71.63 -15.75
N SER A 3 14.10 -70.62 -15.77
CA SER A 3 12.65 -70.80 -15.76
C SER A 3 11.93 -69.64 -16.43
N ARG A 4 10.81 -69.98 -17.05
CA ARG A 4 10.28 -69.45 -18.31
C ARG A 4 9.20 -68.38 -18.14
N VAL A 5 9.28 -67.37 -19.00
CA VAL A 5 8.21 -66.85 -19.88
C VAL A 5 6.96 -66.25 -19.22
N GLY A 6 6.82 -64.94 -19.37
CA GLY A 6 5.54 -64.23 -19.42
C GLY A 6 5.54 -63.31 -20.63
N LEU A 7 4.88 -63.75 -21.71
CA LEU A 7 4.62 -62.95 -22.90
C LEU A 7 3.79 -61.71 -22.53
N PHE A 8 4.35 -60.51 -22.72
CA PHE A 8 3.56 -59.30 -22.81
C PHE A 8 3.11 -59.13 -24.26
N LEU A 9 1.88 -59.56 -24.53
CA LEU A 9 1.14 -59.22 -25.74
C LEU A 9 0.93 -57.71 -25.76
N ILE A 10 1.76 -56.99 -26.52
CA ILE A 10 1.56 -55.56 -26.76
C ILE A 10 0.39 -55.45 -27.74
N TRP A 11 -0.77 -55.10 -27.20
CA TRP A 11 -1.99 -54.87 -27.95
C TRP A 11 -1.75 -53.75 -28.95
N ALA A 12 -1.99 -54.05 -30.23
CA ALA A 12 -2.13 -53.06 -31.28
C ALA A 12 -3.37 -52.22 -30.99
N GLY A 13 -3.15 -51.04 -30.43
CA GLY A 13 -4.16 -50.01 -30.27
C GLY A 13 -3.56 -48.70 -30.75
N ALA A 14 -3.91 -48.30 -31.96
CA ALA A 14 -3.56 -47.00 -32.51
C ALA A 14 -3.96 -45.92 -31.50
N SER A 15 -2.97 -45.35 -30.81
CA SER A 15 -3.17 -44.11 -30.07
C SER A 15 -3.40 -43.05 -31.13
N VAL A 16 -4.67 -42.67 -31.29
CA VAL A 16 -5.07 -41.46 -32.00
C VAL A 16 -4.40 -40.30 -31.26
N PHE A 17 -3.23 -39.92 -31.77
CA PHE A 17 -2.57 -38.67 -31.44
C PHE A 17 -3.43 -37.55 -32.02
N GLN A 18 -4.41 -37.09 -31.25
CA GLN A 18 -5.02 -35.81 -31.53
C GLN A 18 -3.95 -34.74 -31.23
N GLN A 19 -3.22 -34.34 -32.26
CA GLN A 19 -2.45 -33.09 -32.25
C GLN A 19 -3.43 -31.96 -32.00
N LEU A 20 -3.59 -31.55 -30.74
CA LEU A 20 -4.13 -30.24 -30.42
C LEU A 20 -3.03 -29.24 -30.76
N HIS A 21 -3.21 -28.55 -31.89
CA HIS A 21 -2.43 -27.38 -32.23
C HIS A 21 -2.56 -26.35 -31.10
N PRO A 22 -1.49 -25.59 -30.77
CA PRO A 22 -1.61 -24.44 -29.90
C PRO A 22 -2.56 -23.42 -30.56
N VAL A 23 -3.68 -23.15 -29.90
CA VAL A 23 -4.50 -21.98 -30.20
C VAL A 23 -3.69 -20.75 -29.80
N ASN A 24 -2.97 -20.19 -30.76
CA ASN A 24 -2.82 -18.75 -30.86
C ASN A 24 -4.17 -18.19 -31.31
N GLY A 25 -4.97 -17.76 -30.34
CA GLY A 25 -6.04 -16.79 -30.54
C GLY A 25 -5.65 -15.59 -29.67
N GLY A 26 -5.19 -14.48 -30.22
CA GLY A 26 -5.73 -13.83 -31.40
C GLY A 26 -6.68 -12.76 -30.90
N ASP A 27 -6.26 -11.52 -31.14
CA ASP A 27 -6.89 -10.27 -30.79
C ASP A 27 -8.40 -10.27 -31.01
N ILE A 28 -9.14 -9.75 -30.03
CA ILE A 28 -10.52 -9.30 -30.22
C ILE A 28 -10.43 -7.90 -30.83
N PRO A 29 -10.89 -7.66 -32.07
CA PRO A 29 -11.07 -6.33 -32.60
C PRO A 29 -12.33 -5.72 -31.99
N ASP A 30 -12.17 -4.67 -31.19
CA ASP A 30 -13.28 -3.85 -30.69
C ASP A 30 -13.89 -3.06 -31.88
N PRO A 31 -15.20 -3.16 -32.13
CA PRO A 31 -15.85 -2.46 -33.22
C PRO A 31 -16.00 -0.97 -32.92
N GLY A 32 -15.27 -0.16 -33.69
CA GLY A 32 -15.74 1.13 -34.20
C GLY A 32 -16.44 2.06 -33.20
N SER A 33 -15.66 2.75 -32.37
CA SER A 33 -16.02 4.12 -31.99
C SER A 33 -15.26 5.10 -32.89
N LYS A 34 -16.04 5.66 -33.82
CA LYS A 34 -15.70 6.67 -34.80
C LYS A 34 -15.00 7.88 -34.16
N PRO A 35 -13.92 8.42 -34.76
CA PRO A 35 -13.44 9.75 -34.41
C PRO A 35 -14.32 10.79 -35.11
N THR A 36 -14.83 11.75 -34.35
CA THR A 36 -15.49 12.95 -34.90
C THR A 36 -15.21 14.14 -33.97
N PRO A 37 -15.25 15.38 -34.48
CA PRO A 37 -14.03 16.13 -34.70
C PRO A 37 -14.00 17.47 -33.94
N SER A 38 -12.83 18.11 -34.00
CA SER A 38 -12.63 19.57 -34.00
C SER A 38 -13.25 20.39 -32.87
N GLY A 39 -12.38 20.77 -31.94
CA GLY A 39 -12.04 22.18 -31.71
C GLY A 39 -13.01 23.02 -30.88
N MET A 40 -12.63 23.27 -29.63
CA MET A 40 -12.71 24.61 -29.06
C MET A 40 -11.39 24.87 -28.32
N ALA A 41 -10.53 25.66 -28.97
CA ALA A 41 -9.56 26.48 -28.28
C ALA A 41 -10.33 27.73 -27.85
N ASP A 42 -10.65 27.83 -26.57
CA ASP A 42 -11.00 29.11 -25.96
C ASP A 42 -9.87 29.46 -25.01
N GLU A 43 -9.02 30.36 -25.51
CA GLU A 43 -8.06 31.15 -24.76
C GLU A 43 -8.78 32.16 -23.85
N LEU A 44 -8.17 32.37 -22.67
CA LEU A 44 -8.18 33.56 -21.81
C LEU A 44 -9.43 33.88 -20.94
N PRO A 45 -9.27 34.54 -19.77
CA PRO A 45 -8.04 35.10 -19.22
C PRO A 45 -7.61 34.59 -17.84
N THR A 46 -6.28 34.55 -17.71
CA THR A 46 -5.53 34.74 -16.48
C THR A 46 -5.93 36.06 -15.82
N GLU A 47 -6.66 35.99 -14.71
CA GLU A 47 -6.70 37.07 -13.74
C GLU A 47 -5.48 36.92 -12.82
N THR A 48 -4.38 37.55 -13.23
CA THR A 48 -3.26 37.91 -12.36
C THR A 48 -3.72 39.04 -11.45
N TYR A 49 -4.08 38.72 -10.21
CA TYR A 49 -4.21 39.73 -9.16
C TYR A 49 -2.80 40.11 -8.71
N ASP A 50 -2.32 41.24 -9.22
CA ASP A 50 -1.14 41.96 -8.74
C ASP A 50 -1.37 42.42 -7.30
N LEU A 51 -0.73 41.76 -6.33
CA LEU A 51 -0.58 42.27 -4.97
C LEU A 51 0.64 43.21 -4.91
N PRO A 52 0.50 44.41 -4.34
CA PRO A 52 1.60 45.38 -4.24
C PRO A 52 2.73 44.87 -3.34
N PRO A 53 4.00 45.18 -3.68
CA PRO A 53 5.16 44.79 -2.89
C PRO A 53 5.55 45.88 -1.91
N GLU A 54 4.98 45.91 -0.70
CA GLU A 54 5.59 46.70 0.39
C GLU A 54 5.37 46.02 1.74
N ILE A 55 6.41 45.33 2.23
CA ILE A 55 7.06 45.55 3.55
C ILE A 55 8.13 44.47 3.80
N TYR A 56 9.17 44.43 2.96
CA TYR A 56 10.44 43.82 3.38
C TYR A 56 11.24 44.86 4.17
N THR A 57 10.81 45.13 5.41
CA THR A 57 11.66 45.81 6.39
C THR A 57 12.34 44.75 7.25
N THR A 58 13.56 44.42 6.84
CA THR A 58 14.51 43.61 7.59
C THR A 58 15.01 44.39 8.79
N THR A 59 14.28 44.32 9.90
CA THR A 59 14.82 44.73 11.19
C THR A 59 15.58 43.54 11.77
N PHE A 60 16.89 43.54 11.49
CA PHE A 60 17.88 42.78 12.24
C PHE A 60 17.74 43.11 13.73
N LEU A 61 17.08 42.25 14.49
CA LEU A 61 17.23 42.23 15.94
C LEU A 61 18.37 41.27 16.30
N PRO A 62 19.37 41.72 17.08
CA PRO A 62 20.59 40.97 17.34
C PRO A 62 20.32 39.68 18.10
N ARG A 63 20.87 38.58 17.55
CA ARG A 63 21.15 37.35 18.28
C ARG A 63 22.10 37.67 19.42
N THR A 64 21.60 37.69 20.65
CA THR A 64 22.30 37.28 21.89
C THR A 64 21.38 37.61 23.07
N ILE A 65 21.44 36.79 24.14
CA ILE A 65 20.60 36.83 25.36
C ILE A 65 19.30 36.03 25.11
N TYR A 66 19.16 34.75 25.47
CA TYR A 66 19.40 34.08 26.76
C TYR A 66 19.35 32.53 26.51
N PRO A 67 19.62 31.64 27.49
CA PRO A 67 20.69 30.66 27.51
C PRO A 67 20.19 29.24 27.23
N GLN A 68 21.12 28.37 26.84
CA GLN A 68 20.96 26.92 26.96
C GLN A 68 21.01 26.56 28.45
N GLU A 69 19.92 26.04 29.00
CA GLU A 69 19.84 25.22 30.22
C GLU A 69 18.33 24.97 30.46
N PHE A 70 17.78 23.85 29.99
CA PHE A 70 17.01 22.94 30.84
C PHE A 70 16.58 21.71 30.03
N SER A 71 17.40 20.67 30.14
CA SER A 71 16.88 19.31 30.11
C SER A 71 15.84 19.17 31.22
N ARG A 72 14.82 18.31 30.99
CA ARG A 72 13.75 17.83 31.89
C ARG A 72 12.37 18.45 31.62
N VAL A 73 11.66 17.90 30.64
CA VAL A 73 10.22 17.67 30.85
C VAL A 73 10.12 16.41 31.69
N THR A 74 9.95 16.59 32.98
CA THR A 74 9.53 15.50 33.87
C THR A 74 8.13 15.06 33.46
N ARG A 75 7.95 13.75 33.43
CA ARG A 75 6.68 13.08 33.21
C ARG A 75 5.86 13.29 34.48
N ASP A 76 5.02 14.30 34.48
CA ASP A 76 4.13 14.59 35.60
C ASP A 76 2.73 14.06 35.23
N HIS A 77 2.46 12.80 35.58
CA HIS A 77 1.10 12.26 35.61
C HIS A 77 0.40 12.80 36.86
N ALA A 78 -0.50 13.78 36.70
CA ALA A 78 -1.52 14.09 37.70
C ALA A 78 -2.74 14.81 37.08
N SER A 79 -3.75 13.99 36.74
CA SER A 79 -5.18 14.19 37.00
C SER A 79 -5.83 15.56 36.73
N LEU A 80 -6.36 15.72 35.50
CA LEU A 80 -7.59 16.48 35.27
C LEU A 80 -8.76 15.49 35.21
N GLY A 81 -9.61 15.52 36.23
CA GLY A 81 -10.83 14.71 36.30
C GLY A 81 -11.88 15.22 35.32
N VAL A 82 -12.23 14.39 34.35
CA VAL A 82 -13.49 14.51 33.59
C VAL A 82 -14.51 13.61 34.28
N LYS A 83 -15.56 14.19 34.85
CA LYS A 83 -16.80 13.46 35.16
C LYS A 83 -17.84 13.85 34.13
N GLU A 84 -17.94 13.04 33.09
CA GLU A 84 -19.05 13.05 32.15
C GLU A 84 -19.40 11.61 31.81
N GLY A 85 -20.70 11.32 31.75
CA GLY A 85 -21.31 10.02 32.03
C GLY A 85 -20.75 8.81 31.25
N ASN A 86 -20.86 7.66 31.91
CA ASN A 86 -20.63 6.31 31.43
C ASN A 86 -21.02 6.11 29.94
N LYS A 87 -19.99 6.14 29.07
CA LYS A 87 -19.96 5.51 27.74
C LYS A 87 -18.90 4.41 27.76
N ASP A 88 -18.90 3.58 28.80
CA ASP A 88 -17.90 2.55 29.00
C ASP A 88 -18.37 1.25 28.33
N PHE A 89 -18.23 1.14 27.00
CA PHE A 89 -17.94 -0.13 26.29
C PHE A 89 -17.69 0.01 24.77
N LEU A 90 -16.87 0.97 24.32
CA LEU A 90 -16.39 1.02 22.92
C LEU A 90 -14.89 1.27 22.88
N LEU A 91 -14.12 0.61 23.74
CA LEU A 91 -12.68 0.57 23.57
C LEU A 91 -12.41 0.00 22.16
N PRO A 92 -11.74 0.74 21.26
CA PRO A 92 -11.33 0.18 19.99
C PRO A 92 -10.49 -1.05 20.33
N GLY A 93 -10.92 -2.22 19.84
CA GLY A 93 -10.21 -3.47 20.08
C GLY A 93 -8.73 -3.33 19.68
N PRO A 94 -7.87 -4.24 20.16
CA PRO A 94 -6.43 -4.18 19.94
C PRO A 94 -6.09 -3.90 18.46
N ALA A 95 -5.13 -3.00 18.24
CA ALA A 95 -4.72 -2.59 16.90
C ALA A 95 -3.97 -3.72 16.19
N CYS A 96 -4.01 -3.72 14.85
CA CYS A 96 -3.17 -4.60 14.05
C CYS A 96 -1.69 -4.28 14.26
N ALA A 97 -0.86 -5.30 14.47
CA ALA A 97 0.58 -5.13 14.61
C ALA A 97 1.26 -5.18 13.23
N PHE A 98 1.33 -4.07 12.51
CA PHE A 98 2.06 -4.03 11.25
C PHE A 98 3.56 -3.70 11.44
N PRO A 99 4.47 -4.40 10.75
CA PRO A 99 4.24 -5.66 10.02
C PRO A 99 4.07 -6.85 10.98
N PHE A 100 3.24 -7.83 10.59
CA PHE A 100 3.17 -9.12 11.28
C PHE A 100 3.67 -10.27 10.41
N THR A 101 4.27 -11.27 11.04
CA THR A 101 4.73 -12.50 10.40
C THR A 101 3.69 -13.60 10.57
N TYR A 102 3.20 -14.16 9.47
CA TYR A 102 2.31 -15.32 9.45
C TYR A 102 2.86 -16.38 8.49
N LYS A 103 3.10 -17.61 8.99
CA LYS A 103 3.68 -18.73 8.23
C LYS A 103 4.97 -18.34 7.48
N GLY A 104 5.86 -17.62 8.16
CA GLY A 104 7.17 -17.20 7.63
C GLY A 104 7.12 -16.05 6.61
N LYS A 105 5.94 -15.43 6.39
CA LYS A 105 5.79 -14.28 5.49
C LYS A 105 5.36 -13.04 6.28
N LYS A 106 6.02 -11.91 6.02
CA LYS A 106 5.64 -10.60 6.58
C LYS A 106 4.47 -9.99 5.79
N TYR A 107 3.55 -9.41 6.54
CA TYR A 107 2.39 -8.70 6.04
C TYR A 107 2.37 -7.29 6.62
N TYR A 108 2.31 -6.30 5.73
CA TYR A 108 2.28 -4.87 6.07
C TYR A 108 0.87 -4.29 5.98
N MET A 109 -0.12 -5.13 5.67
CA MET A 109 -1.53 -4.79 5.50
C MET A 109 -2.40 -5.96 5.95
N CYS A 110 -3.70 -5.71 6.06
CA CYS A 110 -4.68 -6.77 6.16
C CYS A 110 -4.56 -7.75 4.98
N THR A 111 -4.70 -9.05 5.26
CA THR A 111 -4.53 -10.09 4.25
C THR A 111 -5.73 -11.03 4.20
N ARG A 112 -6.03 -11.57 3.02
CA ARG A 112 -6.99 -12.70 2.85
C ARG A 112 -6.26 -14.05 2.89
N LYS A 113 -4.99 -14.10 3.31
CA LYS A 113 -4.25 -15.36 3.33
C LYS A 113 -4.95 -16.35 4.27
N ASN A 114 -5.33 -17.52 3.74
CA ASN A 114 -6.02 -18.57 4.49
C ASN A 114 -7.31 -18.11 5.17
N SER A 115 -7.97 -17.07 4.66
CA SER A 115 -9.24 -16.55 5.18
C SER A 115 -10.10 -16.01 4.04
N VAL A 116 -11.42 -16.09 4.21
CA VAL A 116 -12.37 -15.47 3.27
C VAL A 116 -12.36 -13.95 3.41
N LEU A 117 -12.24 -13.45 4.64
CA LEU A 117 -12.22 -12.03 4.98
C LEU A 117 -10.80 -11.54 5.25
N LEU A 118 -10.60 -10.24 5.03
CA LEU A 118 -9.36 -9.56 5.39
C LEU A 118 -9.16 -9.61 6.91
N TRP A 119 -7.96 -9.99 7.33
CA TRP A 119 -7.60 -10.08 8.74
C TRP A 119 -6.17 -9.60 8.97
N CYS A 120 -5.87 -9.28 10.22
CA CYS A 120 -4.53 -8.92 10.68
C CYS A 120 -4.20 -9.63 11.99
N SER A 121 -2.91 -9.85 12.26
CA SER A 121 -2.48 -10.26 13.58
C SER A 121 -2.38 -9.06 14.53
N LEU A 122 -2.60 -9.33 15.81
CA LEU A 122 -2.39 -8.38 16.89
C LEU A 122 -0.95 -8.44 17.43
N ASP A 123 -0.18 -9.45 17.00
CA ASP A 123 1.20 -9.68 17.37
C ASP A 123 2.12 -9.49 16.15
N THR A 124 3.36 -9.05 16.39
CA THR A 124 4.38 -8.97 15.33
C THR A 124 4.76 -10.35 14.79
N GLU A 125 4.79 -11.37 15.66
CA GLU A 125 4.94 -12.78 15.29
C GLU A 125 3.64 -13.49 15.66
N TYR A 126 2.95 -14.06 14.67
CA TYR A 126 1.60 -14.60 14.86
C TYR A 126 1.57 -15.72 15.93
N GLN A 127 0.89 -15.46 17.05
CA GLN A 127 0.71 -16.41 18.15
C GLN A 127 -0.73 -16.91 18.27
N GLY A 128 -1.60 -16.55 17.33
CA GLY A 128 -3.03 -16.89 17.36
C GLY A 128 -3.94 -15.71 17.71
N ASN A 129 -3.40 -14.54 18.06
CA ASN A 129 -4.19 -13.34 18.25
C ASN A 129 -4.38 -12.61 16.91
N TRP A 130 -5.64 -12.50 16.49
CA TRP A 130 -6.01 -11.85 15.24
C TRP A 130 -7.42 -11.26 15.32
N LYS A 131 -7.71 -10.36 14.39
CA LYS A 131 -9.06 -9.84 14.17
C LYS A 131 -9.34 -9.66 12.68
N PHE A 132 -10.61 -9.62 12.32
CA PHE A 132 -11.01 -9.15 11.00
C PHE A 132 -10.75 -7.66 10.88
N CYS A 133 -10.26 -7.26 9.72
CA CYS A 133 -9.98 -5.86 9.46
C CYS A 133 -11.26 -5.11 9.11
N THR A 134 -11.32 -3.88 9.63
CA THR A 134 -12.26 -2.85 9.22
C THR A 134 -11.51 -1.76 8.45
N GLU A 135 -12.23 -0.77 7.93
CA GLU A 135 -11.62 0.38 7.23
C GLU A 135 -10.60 1.14 8.10
N ARG A 136 -10.77 1.10 9.43
CA ARG A 136 -9.86 1.74 10.40
C ARG A 136 -8.54 1.01 10.60
N ASP A 137 -8.47 -0.25 10.15
CA ASP A 137 -7.30 -1.11 10.31
C ASP A 137 -6.38 -1.08 9.09
N GLU A 138 -6.76 -0.38 8.01
CA GLU A 138 -5.92 -0.25 6.83
C GLU A 138 -4.74 0.71 7.14
N PRO A 139 -3.48 0.28 6.97
CA PRO A 139 -2.34 1.10 7.33
C PRO A 139 -2.21 2.30 6.41
N GLU A 140 -1.76 3.42 6.97
CA GLU A 140 -1.51 4.65 6.23
C GLU A 140 -0.22 4.57 5.40
N CYS A 141 -0.12 5.49 4.44
CA CYS A 141 1.12 5.68 3.68
C CYS A 141 2.22 6.20 4.61
N VAL A 142 3.43 5.68 4.45
CA VAL A 142 4.61 6.19 5.17
C VAL A 142 5.35 7.18 4.27
N PHE A 143 5.54 8.39 4.76
CA PHE A 143 6.32 9.44 4.08
C PHE A 143 7.46 9.93 4.99
N PRO A 144 8.65 10.20 4.43
CA PRO A 144 9.08 9.81 3.08
C PRO A 144 9.23 8.30 2.92
N PHE A 145 9.05 7.82 1.69
CA PHE A 145 9.45 6.45 1.33
C PHE A 145 10.44 6.42 0.17
N ILE A 146 11.33 5.44 0.20
CA ILE A 146 12.35 5.22 -0.84
C ILE A 146 11.82 4.23 -1.87
N TYR A 147 11.78 4.63 -3.14
CA TYR A 147 11.52 3.78 -4.30
C TYR A 147 12.55 4.02 -5.40
N ARG A 148 13.19 2.96 -5.89
CA ARG A 148 14.29 3.00 -6.86
C ARG A 148 15.37 4.01 -6.47
N LYS A 149 15.77 3.98 -5.20
CA LYS A 149 16.77 4.90 -4.60
C LYS A 149 16.39 6.40 -4.64
N LYS A 150 15.12 6.73 -4.85
CA LYS A 150 14.59 8.11 -4.77
C LYS A 150 13.58 8.20 -3.63
N SER A 151 13.61 9.30 -2.88
CA SER A 151 12.63 9.60 -1.84
C SER A 151 11.37 10.23 -2.44
N TYR A 152 10.22 9.86 -1.89
CA TYR A 152 8.92 10.40 -2.26
C TYR A 152 8.18 10.85 -0.99
N GLU A 153 7.78 12.11 -0.97
CA GLU A 153 7.03 12.75 0.14
C GLU A 153 5.50 12.71 -0.07
N SER A 154 5.05 12.20 -1.22
CA SER A 154 3.64 12.11 -1.57
C SER A 154 3.37 10.92 -2.47
N CYS A 155 2.09 10.57 -2.66
CA CYS A 155 1.71 9.48 -3.54
C CYS A 155 2.17 9.74 -4.98
N THR A 156 2.88 8.77 -5.55
CA THR A 156 3.51 8.89 -6.87
C THR A 156 2.76 8.07 -7.91
N ARG A 157 2.76 8.53 -9.17
CA ARG A 157 2.30 7.73 -10.32
C ARG A 157 3.45 7.00 -11.01
N VAL A 158 4.68 7.24 -10.55
CA VAL A 158 5.90 6.73 -11.17
C VAL A 158 5.85 5.21 -11.19
N HIS A 159 5.93 4.64 -12.40
CA HIS A 159 5.86 3.20 -12.65
C HIS A 159 4.58 2.52 -12.10
N SER A 160 3.48 3.27 -11.95
CA SER A 160 2.18 2.67 -11.66
C SER A 160 1.51 2.17 -12.93
N PHE A 161 0.96 0.98 -12.86
CA PHE A 161 0.02 0.51 -13.88
C PHE A 161 -1.27 1.36 -13.82
N PHE A 162 -1.87 1.68 -14.97
CA PHE A 162 -3.06 2.52 -15.12
C PHE A 162 -3.01 3.94 -14.52
N TRP A 163 -1.83 4.56 -14.39
CA TRP A 163 -1.69 5.95 -13.92
C TRP A 163 -2.25 6.25 -12.52
N ARG A 164 -2.56 5.22 -11.73
CA ARG A 164 -3.02 5.38 -10.35
C ARG A 164 -1.87 5.86 -9.46
N ARG A 165 -2.21 6.65 -8.45
CA ARG A 165 -1.22 7.07 -7.46
C ARG A 165 -1.04 5.95 -6.45
N TRP A 166 0.17 5.74 -6.00
CA TRP A 166 0.48 4.75 -4.97
C TRP A 166 1.49 5.30 -3.98
N CYS A 167 1.53 4.70 -2.81
CA CYS A 167 2.48 5.02 -1.75
C CYS A 167 3.03 3.75 -1.13
N SER A 168 4.20 3.84 -0.50
CA SER A 168 4.69 2.74 0.34
C SER A 168 4.06 2.78 1.72
N LEU A 169 4.01 1.62 2.36
CA LEU A 169 3.58 1.43 3.75
C LEU A 169 4.79 1.33 4.69
N THR A 170 5.98 1.58 4.15
CA THR A 170 7.25 1.46 4.85
C THR A 170 8.15 2.61 4.40
N SER A 171 9.16 2.95 5.18
CA SER A 171 10.15 3.95 4.77
C SER A 171 11.00 3.50 3.57
N ASN A 172 11.06 2.20 3.27
CA ASN A 172 11.86 1.66 2.18
C ASN A 172 11.10 0.59 1.38
N TYR A 173 10.44 1.03 0.30
CA TYR A 173 9.75 0.13 -0.62
C TYR A 173 10.72 -0.84 -1.29
N ASP A 174 11.93 -0.41 -1.65
CA ASP A 174 12.87 -1.26 -2.39
C ASP A 174 13.22 -2.55 -1.62
N ARG A 175 13.26 -2.46 -0.28
CA ARG A 175 13.44 -3.61 0.61
C ARG A 175 12.14 -4.38 0.85
N ASP A 176 11.08 -3.67 1.26
CA ASP A 176 9.91 -4.30 1.86
C ASP A 176 8.81 -4.64 0.84
N LYS A 177 8.82 -3.95 -0.31
CA LYS A 177 7.87 -4.10 -1.44
C LYS A 177 6.40 -4.00 -1.01
N ALA A 178 6.15 -3.25 0.07
CA ALA A 178 4.83 -3.01 0.64
C ALA A 178 4.29 -1.65 0.17
N TRP A 179 3.08 -1.66 -0.39
CA TRP A 179 2.46 -0.48 -0.99
C TRP A 179 0.94 -0.61 -1.04
N LYS A 180 0.28 0.53 -1.18
CA LYS A 180 -1.15 0.62 -1.50
C LYS A 180 -1.42 1.72 -2.51
N TYR A 181 -2.59 1.65 -3.15
CA TYR A 181 -3.08 2.76 -3.93
C TYR A 181 -3.51 3.91 -3.01
N CYS A 182 -3.29 5.12 -3.53
CA CYS A 182 -4.01 6.32 -3.16
C CYS A 182 -5.07 6.58 -4.24
#